data_AF-A0A7S0N2Z8-F1
#
_entry.id   AF-A0A7S0N2Z8-F1
#
_cell.length_a   1.000
_cell.length_b   1.000
_cell.length_c   1.000
_cell.angle_alpha   90.00
_cell.angle_beta   90.00
_cell.angle_gamma   90.00
#
_symmetry.space_group_name_H-M   'P 1'
#
loop_
_entity.id
_entity.type
_entity.pdbx_description
1 polymer ?
#
loop_
_entity_poly.entity_id
_entity_poly.type
_entity_poly.pdbx_seq_one_letter_code
_entity_poly.pdbx_strand_id
1 'polypeptide(L)'
;MRREPTAPIVAKGDRARVLQHWSTVLGCEVPIGERVFPFASIRALSPEDFVKLLADMGVQGVVAGPDYRFGFKAAGDAQLLRELGAKHGLEVGIVDVVS
;
A
#
# COMPACT_ATOMS: atom_id res chain seq x y z
N MET A 1 -20.77 -12.51 6.80
CA MET A 1 -21.55 -11.27 6.70
C MET A 1 -20.93 -10.43 5.58
N ARG A 2 -21.61 -10.25 4.43
CA ARG A 2 -21.10 -9.40 3.33
C ARG A 2 -21.40 -7.94 3.69
N ARG A 3 -20.38 -7.10 3.81
CA ARG A 3 -20.55 -5.65 3.94
C ARG A 3 -21.13 -5.13 2.62
N GLU A 4 -22.21 -4.35 2.69
CA GLU A 4 -22.67 -3.63 1.51
C GLU A 4 -21.61 -2.60 1.07
N PRO A 5 -21.42 -2.37 -0.24
CA PRO A 5 -20.44 -1.42 -0.71
C PRO A 5 -20.84 -0.01 -0.26
N THR A 6 -20.05 0.60 0.62
CA THR A 6 -20.17 2.03 0.92
C THR A 6 -19.82 2.84 -0.31
N ALA A 7 -20.61 3.87 -0.59
CA ALA A 7 -20.27 4.85 -1.61
C ALA A 7 -18.86 5.41 -1.31
N PRO A 8 -18.02 5.64 -2.34
CA PRO A 8 -16.69 6.18 -2.12
C PRO A 8 -16.79 7.56 -1.49
N ILE A 9 -16.00 7.80 -0.43
CA ILE A 9 -15.94 9.07 0.30
C ILE A 9 -15.45 10.21 -0.62
N VAL A 10 -14.69 9.86 -1.65
CA VAL A 10 -14.01 10.79 -2.55
C VAL A 10 -14.60 10.66 -3.96
N ALA A 11 -14.90 11.78 -4.61
CA ALA A 11 -15.39 11.77 -5.99
C ALA A 11 -14.30 11.26 -6.94
N LYS A 12 -14.69 10.66 -8.08
CA LYS A 12 -13.72 10.13 -9.06
C LYS A 12 -12.69 11.18 -9.53
N GLY A 13 -13.09 12.45 -9.62
CA GLY A 13 -12.21 13.54 -10.05
C GLY A 13 -11.23 14.04 -8.97
N ASP A 14 -11.49 13.76 -7.69
CA ASP A 14 -10.65 14.25 -6.60
C ASP A 14 -9.30 13.53 -6.52
N ARG A 15 -9.24 12.26 -6.92
CA ARG A 15 -8.02 11.46 -6.82
C ARG A 15 -6.89 12.05 -7.66
N ALA A 16 -7.16 12.39 -8.92
CA ALA A 16 -6.20 13.04 -9.81
C ALA A 16 -5.76 14.40 -9.26
N ARG A 17 -6.70 15.20 -8.74
CA ARG A 17 -6.42 16.48 -8.10
C ARG A 17 -5.49 16.34 -6.89
N VAL A 18 -5.74 15.35 -6.03
CA VAL A 18 -4.91 15.09 -4.84
C VAL A 18 -3.50 14.68 -5.24
N LEU A 19 -3.34 13.73 -6.17
CA LEU A 19 -2.01 13.31 -6.64
C LEU A 19 -1.22 14.45 -7.27
N GLN A 20 -1.89 15.27 -8.10
CA GLN A 20 -1.26 16.45 -8.70
C GLN A 20 -0.81 17.45 -7.64
N HIS A 21 -1.69 17.74 -6.66
CA HIS A 21 -1.37 18.65 -5.56
C HIS A 21 -0.16 18.17 -4.75
N TRP A 22 -0.12 16.88 -4.40
CA TRP A 22 1.00 16.30 -3.65
C TRP A 22 2.30 16.33 -4.45
N SER A 23 2.25 16.05 -5.75
CA SER A 23 3.43 16.16 -6.64
C SER A 23 4.02 17.57 -6.60
N THR A 24 3.15 18.60 -6.58
CA THR A 24 3.57 20.00 -6.48
C THR A 24 4.13 20.33 -5.08
N VAL A 25 3.46 19.94 -4.00
CA VAL A 25 3.88 20.26 -2.63
C VAL A 25 5.21 19.62 -2.26
N LEU A 26 5.45 18.38 -2.71
CA LEU A 26 6.70 17.65 -2.45
C LEU A 26 7.82 18.03 -3.42
N GLY A 27 7.54 18.86 -4.44
CA GLY A 27 8.53 19.26 -5.44
C GLY A 27 9.07 18.09 -6.26
N CYS A 28 8.28 17.04 -6.47
CA CYS A 28 8.75 15.84 -7.16
C CYS A 28 9.01 16.13 -8.65
N GLU A 29 10.22 15.82 -9.14
CA GLU A 29 10.55 15.87 -10.57
C GLU A 29 9.71 14.88 -11.39
N VAL A 30 9.39 13.73 -10.79
CA VAL A 30 8.48 12.72 -11.35
C VAL A 30 7.13 12.82 -10.62
N PRO A 31 6.00 12.98 -11.34
CA PRO A 31 4.68 13.05 -10.72
C PRO A 31 4.35 11.81 -9.90
N ILE A 32 3.70 12.01 -8.75
CA ILE A 32 3.19 10.93 -7.91
C ILE A 32 2.06 10.23 -8.64
N GLY A 33 2.23 8.93 -8.85
CA GLY A 33 1.26 8.08 -9.53
C GLY A 33 0.52 7.14 -8.58
N GLU A 34 -0.42 6.39 -9.16
CA GLU A 34 -0.99 5.21 -8.53
C GLU A 34 -0.75 3.97 -9.37
N ARG A 35 -0.74 2.82 -8.71
CA ARG A 35 -0.80 1.53 -9.39
C ARG A 35 -1.88 0.67 -8.74
N VAL A 36 -2.80 0.20 -9.57
CA VAL A 36 -3.94 -0.61 -9.14
C VAL A 36 -3.72 -2.05 -9.60
N PHE A 37 -3.83 -2.98 -8.66
CA PHE A 37 -3.79 -4.41 -8.94
C PHE A 37 -5.20 -5.00 -8.76
N PRO A 38 -5.68 -5.85 -9.69
CA PRO A 38 -6.88 -6.64 -9.46
C PRO A 38 -6.69 -7.48 -8.19
N PHE A 39 -7.62 -7.41 -7.23
CA PHE A 39 -7.45 -8.15 -5.98
C PHE A 39 -7.24 -9.66 -6.21
N ALA A 40 -7.90 -10.23 -7.23
CA ALA A 40 -7.73 -11.62 -7.61
C ALA A 40 -6.28 -12.01 -7.97
N SER A 41 -5.47 -11.08 -8.48
CA SER A 41 -4.07 -11.36 -8.85
C SER A 41 -3.12 -11.41 -7.65
N ILE A 42 -3.52 -10.86 -6.50
CA ILE A 42 -2.68 -10.78 -5.30
C ILE A 42 -3.25 -11.53 -4.10
N ARG A 43 -4.55 -11.85 -4.08
CA ARG A 43 -5.26 -12.40 -2.90
C ARG A 43 -4.73 -13.73 -2.37
N ALA A 44 -4.05 -14.51 -3.23
CA ALA A 44 -3.56 -15.85 -2.91
C ALA A 44 -2.07 -15.86 -2.51
N LEU A 45 -1.38 -14.73 -2.61
CA LEU A 45 0.03 -14.62 -2.27
C LEU A 45 0.20 -14.80 -0.76
N SER A 46 1.20 -15.59 -0.35
CA SER A 46 1.66 -15.57 1.04
C SER A 46 2.15 -14.15 1.41
N PRO A 47 2.23 -13.81 2.70
CA PRO A 47 2.89 -12.57 3.12
C PRO A 47 4.28 -12.40 2.48
N GLU A 48 5.07 -13.47 2.44
CA GLU A 48 6.41 -13.51 1.85
C GLU A 48 6.38 -13.21 0.34
N ASP A 49 5.53 -13.90 -0.42
CA ASP A 49 5.41 -13.69 -1.87
C ASP A 49 4.90 -12.30 -2.21
N PHE A 50 4.02 -11.74 -1.37
CA PHE A 50 3.52 -10.38 -1.52
C PHE A 50 4.66 -9.35 -1.36
N VAL A 51 5.50 -9.50 -0.33
CA VAL A 51 6.63 -8.59 -0.10
C VAL A 51 7.70 -8.76 -1.17
N LYS A 52 7.97 -10.00 -1.60
CA LYS A 52 8.87 -10.29 -2.72
C LYS A 52 8.40 -9.61 -4.01
N LEU A 53 7.10 -9.66 -4.31
CA LEU A 53 6.54 -8.97 -5.48
C LEU A 53 6.83 -7.46 -5.45
N LEU A 54 6.71 -6.81 -4.28
CA LEU A 54 7.02 -5.39 -4.13
C LEU A 54 8.51 -5.11 -4.41
N ALA A 55 9.40 -5.94 -3.87
CA ALA A 55 10.84 -5.81 -4.12
C ALA A 55 11.19 -6.03 -5.60
N ASP A 56 10.60 -7.04 -6.25
CA ASP A 56 10.79 -7.33 -7.68
C ASP A 56 10.26 -6.19 -8.58
N MET A 57 9.30 -5.40 -8.10
CA MET A 57 8.82 -4.18 -8.77
C MET A 57 9.75 -2.97 -8.61
N GLY A 58 10.84 -3.09 -7.84
CA GLY A 58 11.78 -2.00 -7.57
C GLY A 58 11.31 -1.02 -6.50
N VAL A 59 10.29 -1.38 -5.70
CA VAL A 59 9.90 -0.57 -4.53
C VAL A 59 11.09 -0.49 -3.58
N GLN A 60 11.37 0.70 -3.04
CA GLN A 60 12.47 0.92 -2.09
C GLN A 60 11.96 1.02 -0.64
N GLY A 61 10.72 1.46 -0.46
CA GLY A 61 10.11 1.56 0.86
C GLY A 61 8.59 1.45 0.83
N VAL A 62 8.03 1.07 1.97
CA VAL A 62 6.59 0.87 2.19
C VAL A 62 6.17 1.67 3.41
N VAL A 63 5.06 2.39 3.28
CA VAL A 63 4.41 3.08 4.41
C VAL A 63 3.02 2.49 4.62
N ALA A 64 2.70 2.10 5.86
CA ALA A 64 1.40 1.52 6.22
C ALA A 64 0.94 1.97 7.61
N GLY A 65 -0.33 1.74 7.94
CA GLY A 65 -0.88 1.98 9.27
C GLY A 65 -0.68 0.78 10.22
N PRO A 66 -0.88 0.96 11.54
CA PRO A 66 -0.67 -0.09 12.55
C PRO A 66 -1.59 -1.31 12.35
N ASP A 67 -2.82 -1.08 11.90
CA ASP A 67 -3.83 -2.15 11.67
C ASP A 67 -3.73 -2.78 10.26
N TYR A 68 -2.64 -2.54 9.52
CA TYR A 68 -2.50 -3.07 8.17
C TYR A 68 -2.39 -4.60 8.17
N ARG A 69 -3.22 -5.24 7.34
CA ARG A 69 -3.20 -6.69 7.12
C ARG A 69 -3.02 -7.02 5.64
N PHE A 70 -2.19 -8.03 5.36
CA PHE A 70 -1.85 -8.43 3.99
C PHE A 70 -1.60 -9.94 3.86
N GLY A 71 -1.37 -10.39 2.63
CA GLY A 71 -1.17 -11.81 2.30
C GLY A 71 -2.46 -12.64 2.38
N PHE A 72 -2.33 -13.91 2.03
CA PHE A 72 -3.44 -14.85 1.97
C PHE A 72 -4.14 -14.95 3.31
N LYS A 73 -5.46 -14.80 3.31
CA LYS A 73 -6.31 -14.75 4.51
C LYS A 73 -5.87 -13.69 5.54
N ALA A 74 -5.27 -12.60 5.07
CA ALA A 74 -4.79 -11.53 5.94
C ALA A 74 -3.80 -12.04 7.00
N ALA A 75 -2.93 -13.00 6.64
CA ALA A 75 -2.01 -13.66 7.57
C ALA A 75 -0.90 -12.73 8.10
N GLY A 76 -0.50 -11.70 7.35
CA GLY A 76 0.53 -10.74 7.77
C GLY A 76 -0.04 -9.49 8.44
N ASP A 77 0.71 -8.93 9.39
CA ASP A 77 0.52 -7.62 10.05
C ASP A 77 1.67 -6.65 9.77
N ALA A 78 1.51 -5.41 10.24
CA ALA A 78 2.55 -4.40 10.29
C ALA A 78 3.92 -4.90 10.83
N GLN A 79 3.95 -5.79 11.84
CA GLN A 79 5.21 -6.35 12.34
C GLN A 79 5.85 -7.27 11.30
N LEU A 80 5.10 -8.25 10.79
CA LEU A 80 5.60 -9.15 9.75
C LEU A 80 6.03 -8.38 8.48
N LEU A 81 5.33 -7.29 8.14
CA LEU A 81 5.72 -6.42 7.03
C LEU A 81 7.11 -5.81 7.24
N ARG A 82 7.43 -5.32 8.46
CA ARG A 82 8.76 -4.80 8.79
C ARG A 82 9.83 -5.89 8.69
N GLU A 83 9.56 -7.07 9.22
CA GLU A 83 10.50 -8.20 9.21
C GLU A 83 10.81 -8.68 7.79
N LEU A 84 9.77 -8.91 6.97
CA LEU A 84 9.92 -9.32 5.58
C LEU A 84 10.51 -8.18 4.73
N GLY A 85 10.12 -6.94 4.97
CA GLY A 85 10.67 -5.78 4.28
C GLY A 85 12.18 -5.70 4.44
N ALA A 86 12.68 -5.78 5.69
CA ALA A 86 14.11 -5.78 5.98
C ALA A 86 14.86 -6.91 5.25
N LYS A 87 14.27 -8.12 5.19
CA LYS A 87 14.83 -9.27 4.47
C LYS A 87 14.93 -9.04 2.96
N HIS A 88 14.03 -8.24 2.39
CA HIS A 88 13.94 -7.97 0.96
C HIS A 88 14.51 -6.60 0.55
N GLY A 89 15.21 -5.91 1.46
CA GLY A 89 15.80 -4.59 1.17
C GLY A 89 14.79 -3.45 1.06
N LEU A 90 13.60 -3.61 1.65
CA LEU A 90 12.54 -2.60 1.70
C LEU A 90 12.55 -1.91 3.06
N GLU A 91 12.62 -0.57 3.05
CA GLU A 91 12.41 0.21 4.26
C GLU A 91 10.91 0.26 4.60
N VAL A 92 10.53 -0.04 5.85
CA VAL A 92 9.11 -0.08 6.25
C VAL A 92 8.82 0.93 7.37
N GLY A 93 7.98 1.91 7.04
CA GLY A 93 7.45 2.90 7.99
C GLY A 93 6.02 2.56 8.39
N ILE A 94 5.78 2.32 9.69
CA ILE A 94 4.43 2.22 10.24
C ILE A 94 4.08 3.56 10.88
N VAL A 95 3.01 4.20 10.40
CA VAL A 95 2.58 5.54 10.81
C VAL A 95 1.29 5.44 11.59
N ASP A 96 1.27 6.07 12.77
CA ASP A 96 0.11 6.09 13.64
C ASP A 96 -1.09 6.82 13.03
N VAL A 97 -2.27 6.47 13.53
CA VAL A 97 -3.52 7.11 13.11
C VAL A 97 -3.50 8.59 13.52
N VAL A 98 -3.81 9.46 12.56
CA VAL A 98 -4.00 10.89 12.83
C VAL A 98 -5.35 11.08 13.50
N SER A 99 -5.34 11.59 14.74
CA SER A 99 -6.53 11.91 15.54
C SER A 99 -7.00 13.35 15.36
#